data_AF-A0A7X7S9Z7-F1
#
_entry.id   AF-A0A7X7S9Z7-F1
#
_cell.length_a   1.000
_cell.length_b   1.000
_cell.length_c   1.000
_cell.angle_alpha   90.00
_cell.angle_beta   90.00
_cell.angle_gamma   90.00
#
_symmetry.space_group_name_H-M   'P 1'
#
loop_
_entity.id
_entity.type
_entity.pdbx_description
1 polymer ?
#
loop_
_entity_poly.entity_id
_entity_poly.type
_entity_poly.pdbx_seq_one_letter_code
_entity_poly.pdbx_strand_id
1 'polypeptide(L)'
;MTNFLPAGIIYDSIAEIYEKVNELKQNIDTLELESVKKRLSEIEDLALDLWVFMEKLPCQPLIYTGQGTTEEVIRRIEWALTFIEEADPVLINNFKKLKGK
;
A
#
# COMPACT_ATOMS: atom_id res chain seq x y z
N MET A 1 -8.28 0.96 8.76
CA MET A 1 -8.88 1.46 7.50
C MET A 1 -8.36 2.86 7.26
N THR A 2 -7.91 3.14 6.04
CA THR A 2 -7.51 4.49 5.61
C THR A 2 -8.72 5.23 5.07
N ASN A 3 -8.73 6.56 5.20
CA ASN A 3 -9.79 7.41 4.66
C ASN A 3 -9.52 7.82 3.20
N PHE A 4 -8.38 7.41 2.63
CA PHE A 4 -8.06 7.67 1.23
C PHE A 4 -8.30 6.41 0.42
N LEU A 5 -9.21 6.49 -0.56
CA LEU A 5 -9.62 5.35 -1.36
C LEU A 5 -8.44 4.65 -2.05
N PRO A 6 -7.49 5.36 -2.70
CA PRO A 6 -6.35 4.68 -3.34
C PRO A 6 -5.48 3.90 -2.33
N ALA A 7 -5.27 4.45 -1.13
CA ALA A 7 -4.53 3.76 -0.08
C ALA A 7 -5.29 2.55 0.46
N GLY A 8 -6.63 2.58 0.43
CA GLY A 8 -7.49 1.45 0.81
C GLY A 8 -7.32 0.31 -0.17
N ILE A 9 -7.46 0.61 -1.47
CA ILE A 9 -7.24 -0.35 -2.56
C ILE A 9 -5.86 -1.00 -2.45
N ILE A 10 -4.80 -0.22 -2.26
CA ILE A 10 -3.43 -0.75 -2.11
C ILE A 10 -3.33 -1.69 -0.90
N TYR A 11 -3.88 -1.28 0.24
CA TYR A 11 -3.84 -2.10 1.46
C TYR A 11 -4.58 -3.43 1.27
N ASP A 12 -5.78 -3.38 0.70
CA ASP A 12 -6.62 -4.56 0.48
C ASP A 12 -5.96 -5.51 -0.53
N SER A 13 -5.41 -5.00 -1.63
CA SER A 13 -4.67 -5.82 -2.61
C SER A 13 -3.43 -6.48 -2.01
N ILE A 14 -2.65 -5.76 -1.19
CA ILE A 14 -1.49 -6.35 -0.51
C ILE A 14 -1.93 -7.43 0.49
N ALA A 15 -3.01 -7.19 1.23
CA ALA A 15 -3.56 -8.16 2.18
C ALA A 15 -4.01 -9.44 1.46
N GLU A 16 -4.70 -9.31 0.33
CA GLU A 16 -5.15 -10.44 -0.48
C GLU A 16 -3.98 -11.25 -1.04
N ILE A 17 -2.96 -10.58 -1.59
CA ILE A 17 -1.72 -11.23 -2.06
C ILE A 17 -1.07 -12.00 -0.92
N TYR A 18 -0.95 -11.39 0.25
CA TYR A 18 -0.34 -12.03 1.42
C TYR A 18 -1.13 -13.26 1.88
N GLU A 19 -2.46 -13.16 1.94
CA GLU A 19 -3.34 -14.26 2.31
C GLU A 19 -3.19 -15.43 1.35
N LYS A 20 -3.27 -15.20 0.03
CA LYS A 20 -3.09 -16.23 -0.99
C LYS A 20 -1.71 -16.88 -0.96
N VAL A 21 -0.65 -16.10 -0.72
CA VAL A 21 0.71 -16.63 -0.53
C VAL A 21 0.79 -17.51 0.71
N ASN A 22 0.14 -17.11 1.81
CA ASN A 22 0.15 -17.87 3.04
C ASN A 22 -0.64 -19.19 2.90
N GLU A 23 -1.80 -19.15 2.26
CA GLU A 23 -2.58 -20.34 1.92
C GLU A 23 -1.77 -21.32 1.05
N LEU A 24 -1.06 -20.78 0.05
CA LEU A 24 -0.21 -21.60 -0.81
C LEU A 24 0.91 -22.27 -0.01
N LYS A 25 1.58 -21.52 0.87
CA LYS A 25 2.65 -22.05 1.74
C LYS A 25 2.15 -23.16 2.67
N GLN A 26 0.96 -23.01 3.25
CA GLN A 26 0.40 -23.99 4.18
C GLN A 26 0.02 -25.31 3.50
N ASN A 27 -0.36 -25.26 2.23
CA ASN A 27 -0.88 -26.41 1.51
C ASN A 27 0.10 -26.98 0.47
N ILE A 28 1.30 -26.42 0.34
CA ILE A 28 2.24 -26.74 -0.75
C ILE A 28 2.63 -28.22 -0.80
N ASP A 29 2.76 -28.87 0.36
CA ASP A 29 3.14 -30.29 0.46
C ASP A 29 1.98 -31.24 0.11
N THR A 30 0.75 -30.73 0.11
CA THR A 30 -0.48 -31.51 -0.13
C THR A 30 -1.09 -31.25 -1.51
N LEU A 31 -0.65 -30.20 -2.19
CA LEU A 31 -1.19 -29.79 -3.48
C LEU A 31 -0.44 -30.45 -4.63
N GLU A 32 -1.17 -30.85 -5.66
CA GLU A 32 -0.57 -31.27 -6.93
C GLU A 32 0.09 -30.08 -7.63
N LEU A 33 1.16 -30.37 -8.38
CA LEU A 33 1.98 -29.35 -9.07
C LEU A 33 1.16 -28.39 -9.95
N GLU A 34 0.14 -28.91 -10.65
CA GLU A 34 -0.72 -28.07 -11.51
C GLU A 34 -1.61 -27.12 -10.70
N SER A 35 -2.05 -27.53 -9.50
CA SER A 35 -2.78 -26.64 -8.60
C SER A 35 -1.89 -25.53 -8.05
N VAL A 36 -0.63 -25.86 -7.73
CA VAL A 36 0.38 -24.89 -7.29
C VAL A 36 0.65 -23.85 -8.37
N LYS A 37 0.88 -24.27 -9.62
CA LYS A 37 1.08 -23.35 -10.75
C LYS A 37 -0.10 -22.41 -10.96
N LYS A 38 -1.33 -22.95 -10.90
CA LYS A 38 -2.54 -22.13 -11.03
C LYS A 38 -2.62 -21.06 -9.95
N ARG A 39 -2.42 -21.44 -8.68
CA ARG A 39 -2.46 -20.51 -7.54
C ARG A 39 -1.34 -19.46 -7.60
N LEU A 40 -0.15 -19.83 -8.10
CA LEU A 40 0.93 -18.89 -8.36
C LEU A 40 0.55 -17.88 -9.44
N SER A 41 -0.06 -18.33 -10.55
CA SER A 41 -0.55 -17.43 -11.61
C SER A 41 -1.56 -16.43 -11.06
N GLU A 42 -2.50 -16.87 -10.20
CA GLU A 42 -3.48 -15.96 -9.58
C GLU A 42 -2.80 -14.89 -8.70
N ILE A 43 -1.73 -15.25 -7.99
CA ILE A 43 -0.94 -14.29 -7.19
C ILE A 43 -0.18 -13.32 -8.09
N GLU A 44 0.39 -13.81 -9.20
CA GLU A 44 1.08 -12.97 -10.19
C GLU A 44 0.13 -11.96 -10.85
N ASP A 45 -1.08 -12.40 -11.21
CA ASP A 45 -2.11 -11.53 -11.79
C ASP A 45 -2.50 -10.40 -10.82
N LEU A 46 -2.73 -10.72 -9.54
CA LEU A 46 -3.03 -9.72 -8.51
C LEU A 46 -1.87 -8.73 -8.30
N ALA A 47 -0.62 -9.24 -8.30
CA ALA A 47 0.55 -8.39 -8.16
C ALA A 47 0.74 -7.48 -9.38
N LEU A 48 0.45 -7.97 -10.59
CA LEU A 48 0.48 -7.20 -11.82
C LEU A 48 -0.59 -6.10 -11.82
N ASP A 49 -1.82 -6.41 -11.43
CA ASP A 49 -2.91 -5.44 -11.32
C ASP A 49 -2.56 -4.32 -10.33
N LEU A 50 -2.03 -4.69 -9.15
CA LEU A 50 -1.56 -3.71 -8.17
C LEU A 50 -0.43 -2.85 -8.73
N TRP A 51 0.51 -3.43 -9.47
CA TRP A 51 1.60 -2.69 -10.09
C TRP A 51 1.09 -1.70 -11.15
N VAL A 52 0.18 -2.13 -12.04
CA VAL A 52 -0.46 -1.26 -13.04
C VAL A 52 -1.24 -0.12 -12.36
N PHE A 53 -1.90 -0.41 -11.24
CA PHE A 53 -2.58 0.62 -10.45
C PHE A 53 -1.59 1.64 -9.88
N MET A 54 -0.48 1.18 -9.31
CA MET A 54 0.57 2.03 -8.73
C MET A 54 1.25 2.93 -9.78
N GLU A 55 1.49 2.43 -11.00
CA GLU A 55 2.02 3.26 -12.09
C GLU A 55 1.06 4.40 -12.48
N LYS A 56 -0.25 4.15 -12.42
CA LYS A 56 -1.28 5.14 -12.76
C LYS A 56 -1.64 6.04 -11.60
N LEU A 57 -1.21 5.72 -10.38
CA LEU A 57 -1.57 6.43 -9.15
C LEU A 57 -1.35 7.95 -9.22
N PRO A 58 -0.24 8.48 -9.80
CA PRO A 58 -0.06 9.93 -9.92
C PRO A 58 -1.14 10.64 -10.76
N CYS A 59 -1.82 9.90 -11.64
CA CYS A 59 -2.87 10.40 -12.52
C CYS A 59 -4.29 10.09 -11.99
N GLN A 60 -4.41 9.39 -10.86
CA GLN A 60 -5.70 9.06 -10.26
C GLN A 60 -6.15 10.18 -9.29
N PRO A 61 -7.46 10.46 -9.19
CA PRO A 61 -7.97 11.41 -8.22
C PRO A 61 -7.71 10.90 -6.79
N LEU A 62 -7.20 11.77 -5.93
CA LEU A 62 -7.11 11.49 -4.49
C LEU A 62 -8.48 11.65 -3.85
N ILE A 63 -9.19 10.54 -3.65
CA ILE A 63 -10.53 10.54 -3.07
C ILE A 63 -10.44 10.31 -1.55
N TYR A 64 -10.92 11.28 -0.77
CA TYR A 64 -11.09 11.18 0.67
C TYR A 64 -12.54 10.81 1.03
N THR A 65 -12.73 9.76 1.83
CA THR A 65 -14.04 9.22 2.21
C THR A 65 -14.36 9.37 3.70
N GLY A 66 -13.51 10.08 4.44
CA GLY A 66 -13.73 10.39 5.86
C GLY A 66 -14.64 11.61 6.09
N GLN A 67 -14.78 12.01 7.37
CA GLN A 67 -15.55 13.20 7.77
C GLN A 67 -14.72 14.49 7.67
N GLY A 68 -15.38 15.61 7.37
CA GLY A 68 -14.78 16.95 7.29
C GLY A 68 -15.24 17.70 6.05
N THR A 69 -14.97 19.01 5.98
CA THR A 69 -15.16 19.77 4.74
C THR A 69 -13.97 19.61 3.80
N THR A 70 -14.17 19.89 2.51
CA THR A 70 -13.10 19.87 1.51
C THR A 70 -11.92 20.74 1.93
N GLU A 71 -12.18 21.96 2.41
CA GLU A 71 -11.16 22.94 2.83
C GLU A 71 -10.36 22.47 4.05
N GLU A 72 -11.02 21.82 5.01
CA GLU A 72 -10.35 21.25 6.18
C GLU A 72 -9.40 20.11 5.79
N VAL A 73 -9.81 19.27 4.85
CA VAL A 73 -9.00 18.16 4.34
C VAL A 73 -7.82 18.70 3.53
N ILE A 74 -8.05 19.68 2.66
CA ILE A 74 -6.98 20.35 1.89
C ILE A 74 -5.94 20.93 2.85
N ARG A 75 -6.36 21.71 3.86
CA ARG A 75 -5.42 22.33 4.82
C ARG A 75 -4.57 21.29 5.56
N ARG A 76 -5.13 20.12 5.88
CA ARG A 76 -4.40 19.03 6.52
C ARG A 76 -3.38 18.39 5.56
N ILE A 77 -3.74 18.23 4.29
CA ILE A 77 -2.84 17.69 3.26
C ILE A 77 -1.70 18.69 3.00
N GLU A 78 -2.01 19.98 2.84
CA GLU A 78 -1.00 21.03 2.69
C GLU A 78 -0.02 21.04 3.86
N TRP A 79 -0.53 20.97 5.10
CA TRP A 79 0.31 20.84 6.29
C TRP A 79 1.13 19.55 6.30
N ALA A 80 0.61 18.43 5.80
CA ALA A 80 1.38 17.19 5.68
C ALA A 80 2.50 17.31 4.63
N LEU A 81 2.24 17.98 3.51
CA LEU A 81 3.19 18.20 2.43
C LEU A 81 4.36 19.07 2.87
N THR A 82 4.15 20.07 3.72
CA THR A 82 5.27 20.87 4.26
C THR A 82 6.28 20.00 5.01
N PHE A 83 5.88 18.92 5.68
CA PHE A 83 6.86 18.00 6.30
C PHE A 83 7.65 17.15 5.30
N ILE A 84 7.07 16.89 4.13
CA ILE A 84 7.72 16.11 3.07
C ILE A 84 8.70 17.01 2.33
N GLU A 85 8.34 18.26 2.09
CA GLU A 85 9.18 19.26 1.42
C GLU A 85 10.29 19.80 2.35
N GLU A 86 10.02 19.96 3.64
CA GLU A 86 11.00 20.34 4.68
C GLU A 86 11.75 19.13 5.28
N ALA A 87 11.62 17.93 4.70
CA ALA A 87 12.43 16.77 5.09
C ALA A 87 13.89 16.96 4.66
N ASP A 88 14.56 17.93 5.28
CA ASP A 88 16.00 18.13 5.30
C ASP A 88 16.66 16.78 5.70
N PRO A 89 17.64 16.27 4.93
CA PRO A 89 18.38 15.05 5.26
C PRO A 89 18.86 14.98 6.73
N VAL A 90 19.02 16.13 7.39
CA VAL A 90 19.39 16.25 8.80
C VAL A 90 18.31 15.72 9.75
N LEU A 91 17.01 15.91 9.47
CA LEU A 91 15.92 15.42 10.32
C LEU A 91 15.83 13.89 10.30
N ILE A 92 15.99 13.26 9.13
CA ILE A 92 16.00 11.79 8.96
C ILE A 92 17.12 11.16 9.80
N ASN A 93 18.28 11.80 9.86
CA ASN A 93 19.42 11.33 10.66
C ASN A 93 19.18 11.46 12.18
N ASN A 94 18.44 12.48 12.61
CA ASN A 94 18.09 12.67 14.02
C ASN A 94 17.04 11.64 14.49
N PHE A 95 16.08 11.26 13.64
CA PHE A 95 15.14 10.17 13.95
C PHE A 95 15.82 8.79 14.03
N LYS A 96 16.84 8.52 13.20
CA LYS A 96 17.66 7.30 13.33
C LYS A 96 18.46 7.27 14.63
N LYS A 97 18.99 8.42 15.10
CA LYS A 97 19.69 8.52 16.39
C LYS A 97 18.78 8.28 17.60
N LEU A 98 17.50 8.64 17.52
CA LEU A 98 16.53 8.43 18.60
C LEU A 98 16.04 6.98 18.72
N LYS A 99 16.10 6.18 17.64
CA LYS A 99 15.81 4.73 17.67
C LYS A 99 17.04 3.85 17.90
N GLY A 100 18.22 4.45 18.07
CA GLY A 100 19.50 3.78 18.29
C GLY A 100 20.09 3.94 19.70
N LYS A 101 19.24 4.20 20.70
CA LYS A 101 19.57 4.13 22.13
C LYS A 101 18.52 3.34 22.86
#